data_AF-A0A2G1YQB8-F1
#
_entry.id   AF-A0A2G1YQB8-F1
#
_cell.length_a   1.000
_cell.length_b   1.000
_cell.length_c   1.000
_cell.angle_alpha   90.00
_cell.angle_beta   90.00
_cell.angle_gamma   90.00
#
_symmetry.space_group_name_H-M   'P 1'
#
loop_
_entity.id
_entity.type
_entity.pdbx_description
1 polymer ?
#
loop_
_entity_poly.entity_id
_entity_poly.type
_entity_poly.pdbx_seq_one_letter_code
_entity_poly.pdbx_strand_id
1 'polypeptide(L)' 'MEAQYKTIESLVSSDEKLVEVELMVTPQELKTFGAYCKENDIKFNDWIRKLAYDDLSKK' A
#
# COMPACT_ATOMS: atom_id res chain seq x y z
N MET A 1 -3.55 18.24 -9.88
CA MET A 1 -4.47 17.09 -9.99
C MET A 1 -4.04 16.15 -8.89
N GLU A 2 -4.80 16.06 -7.80
CA GLU A 2 -4.52 15.07 -6.75
C GLU A 2 -4.62 13.69 -7.39
N ALA A 3 -3.57 12.89 -7.29
CA ALA A 3 -3.59 11.54 -7.82
C ALA A 3 -4.61 10.74 -7.02
N GLN A 4 -5.71 10.34 -7.66
CA GLN A 4 -6.68 9.45 -7.03
C GLN A 4 -6.00 8.12 -6.73
N TYR A 5 -6.12 7.65 -5.49
CA TYR A 5 -5.56 6.38 -5.07
C TYR A 5 -6.12 5.22 -5.92
N LYS A 6 -5.22 4.36 -6.39
CA LYS A 6 -5.51 3.15 -7.19
C LYS A 6 -4.88 1.94 -6.52
N THR A 7 -5.62 0.82 -6.47
CA THR A 7 -5.11 -0.47 -5.97
C THR A 7 -4.13 -1.09 -6.97
N ILE A 8 -3.27 -1.98 -6.50
CA ILE A 8 -2.33 -2.74 -7.31
C ILE A 8 -3.05 -3.51 -8.43
N GLU A 9 -4.18 -4.15 -8.12
CA GLU A 9 -4.96 -4.89 -9.12
C GLU A 9 -5.45 -4.00 -10.26
N SER A 10 -5.91 -2.79 -9.94
CA SER A 10 -6.38 -1.84 -10.96
C SER A 10 -5.23 -1.35 -11.85
N LEU A 11 -4.02 -1.23 -11.28
CA LEU A 11 -2.82 -0.78 -12.00
C LEU A 11 -2.27 -1.88 -12.89
N VAL A 12 -2.22 -3.11 -12.40
CA VAL A 12 -1.86 -4.29 -13.21
C VAL A 12 -2.84 -4.44 -14.38
N SER A 13 -4.13 -4.25 -14.14
CA SER A 13 -5.16 -4.30 -15.19
C SER A 13 -5.04 -3.17 -16.22
N SER A 14 -4.33 -2.09 -15.87
CA SER A 14 -4.09 -0.93 -16.73
C SER A 14 -2.70 -0.94 -17.39
N ASP A 15 -1.96 -2.06 -17.27
CA ASP A 15 -0.58 -2.22 -17.76
C ASP A 15 0.38 -1.11 -17.25
N GLU A 16 0.14 -0.62 -16.02
CA GLU A 16 1.01 0.39 -15.42
C GLU A 16 2.33 -0.24 -14.96
N LYS A 17 3.44 0.49 -15.18
CA LYS A 17 4.77 0.05 -14.76
C LYS A 17 4.89 0.07 -13.23
N LEU A 18 4.86 -1.11 -12.62
CA LEU A 18 5.10 -1.30 -11.20
C LEU A 18 6.58 -1.57 -10.93
N VAL A 19 7.06 -1.10 -9.77
CA VAL A 19 8.41 -1.34 -9.26
C VAL A 19 8.28 -2.07 -7.94
N GLU A 20 9.05 -3.15 -7.78
CA GLU A 20 9.13 -3.87 -6.52
C GLU A 20 9.99 -3.08 -5.51
N VAL A 21 9.56 -3.09 -4.25
CA VAL A 21 10.28 -2.46 -3.15
C VAL A 21 10.46 -3.49 -2.03
N GLU A 22 11.67 -3.56 -1.51
CA GLU A 22 11.96 -4.38 -0.32
C GLU A 22 11.79 -3.52 0.93
N LEU A 23 11.09 -4.07 1.93
CA LEU A 23 10.88 -3.42 3.22
C LEU A 23 11.48 -4.29 4.33
N MET A 24 12.44 -3.73 5.06
CA MET A 24 13.00 -4.38 6.24
C MET A 24 12.22 -3.94 7.49
N VAL A 25 11.64 -4.91 8.20
CA VAL A 25 10.84 -4.68 9.41
C VAL A 25 11.20 -5.71 10.47
N THR A 26 10.99 -5.36 11.73
CA THR A 26 11.07 -6.32 12.83
C THR A 26 9.91 -7.32 12.76
N PRO A 27 10.05 -8.52 13.36
CA PRO A 27 8.94 -9.47 13.46
C PRO A 27 7.70 -8.92 14.18
N GLN A 28 7.89 -7.99 15.12
CA GLN A 28 6.79 -7.38 15.87
C GLN A 28 6.00 -6.39 15.00
N GLU A 29 6.70 -5.58 14.21
CA GLU A 29 6.06 -4.69 13.22
C GLU A 29 5.32 -5.50 12.16
N LEU A 30 5.95 -6.57 11.63
CA LEU A 30 5.31 -7.43 10.64
C LEU A 30 4.02 -8.07 11.17
N LYS A 31 4.02 -8.55 12.42
CA LYS A 31 2.79 -9.06 13.07
C LYS A 31 1.72 -7.99 13.19
N THR A 32 2.11 -6.77 13.56
CA THR A 32 1.20 -5.64 13.70
C THR A 32 0.56 -5.28 12.35
N PHE A 33 1.37 -5.20 11.29
CA PHE A 33 0.89 -4.92 9.93
C PHE A 33 -0.02 -6.03 9.40
N GLY A 34 0.36 -7.28 9.62
CA GLY A 34 -0.44 -8.45 9.23
C GLY A 34 -1.79 -8.48 9.95
N ALA A 35 -1.83 -8.18 11.25
CA ALA A 35 -3.08 -8.08 12.01
C ALA A 35 -3.97 -6.97 11.45
N TYR A 36 -3.42 -5.77 11.24
CA TYR A 36 -4.15 -4.64 10.66
C TYR A 36 -4.74 -4.98 9.29
N CYS A 37 -3.94 -5.57 8.39
CA CYS A 37 -4.40 -5.96 7.05
C CYS A 37 -5.54 -6.98 7.11
N LYS A 38 -5.46 -7.94 8.04
CA LYS A 38 -6.49 -8.97 8.23
C LYS A 38 -7.78 -8.40 8.82
N GLU A 39 -7.69 -7.52 9.81
CA GLU A 39 -8.86 -6.89 10.46
C GLU A 39 -9.64 -5.99 9.50
N ASN A 40 -8.95 -5.36 8.55
CA ASN A 40 -9.55 -4.44 7.59
C ASN A 40 -9.83 -5.07 6.22
N ASP A 41 -9.53 -6.35 6.03
CA ASP A 41 -9.64 -7.08 4.75
C ASP A 41 -8.95 -6.35 3.57
N ILE A 42 -7.72 -5.91 3.80
CA ILE A 42 -6.91 -5.19 2.80
C ILE A 42 -5.58 -5.90 2.53
N LYS A 43 -5.04 -5.71 1.33
CA LYS A 43 -3.70 -6.19 0.98
C LYS A 43 -2.63 -5.23 1.51
N PHE A 44 -1.52 -5.78 1.99
CA PHE A 44 -0.42 -5.00 2.55
C PHE A 44 0.16 -3.97 1.56
N ASN A 45 0.35 -4.36 0.31
CA ASN A 45 0.87 -3.48 -0.76
C ASN A 45 -0.09 -2.33 -1.08
N ASP A 46 -1.39 -2.58 -1.05
CA ASP A 46 -2.42 -1.56 -1.22
C ASP A 46 -2.44 -0.59 -0.03
N TRP A 47 -2.36 -1.13 1.19
CA TRP A 47 -2.32 -0.33 2.41
C TRP A 47 -1.12 0.62 2.46
N ILE A 48 0.10 0.13 2.25
CA ILE A 48 1.31 0.96 2.33
C ILE A 48 1.31 2.04 1.23
N ARG A 49 0.79 1.72 0.03
CA ARG A 49 0.58 2.71 -1.03
C ARG A 49 -0.43 3.77 -0.62
N LYS A 50 -1.53 3.38 0.03
CA LYS A 50 -2.54 4.32 0.51
C LYS A 50 -1.94 5.30 1.52
N LEU A 51 -1.12 4.81 2.46
CA LEU A 51 -0.41 5.67 3.40
C LEU A 51 0.49 6.70 2.70
N ALA A 52 1.21 6.29 1.65
CA ALA A 52 2.04 7.21 0.86
C ALA A 52 1.20 8.26 0.11
N TYR A 53 0.04 7.89 -0.45
CA TYR A 53 -0.88 8.83 -1.10
C TYR A 53 -1.48 9.83 -0.10
N ASP A 54 -1.93 9.33 1.05
CA ASP A 54 -2.57 10.14 2.08
C ASP A 54 -1.56 11.14 2.70
N ASP A 55 -0.27 10.81 2.78
CA ASP A 55 0.79 11.74 3.22
C ASP A 55 1.08 12.83 2.16
N LEU A 56 1.14 12.46 0.89
CA LEU A 56 1.36 13.41 -0.22
C LEU A 56 0.20 14.41 -0.38
N SER A 57 -1.02 14.03 0.01
CA SER A 57 -2.21 14.89 -0.04
C SER A 57 -2.29 15.95 1.06
N LYS A 58 -1.39 15.91 2.06
CA LYS A 58 -1.36 16.88 3.18
C LYS A 58 -0.50 18.13 2.89
N LYS A 59 -0.20 18.42 1.63
CA LYS A 59 0.60 19.58 1.21
C LYS A 59 -0.25 20.76 0.74
#